data_AF-A0A7S2N755-F1
#
_entry.id   AF-A0A7S2N755-F1
#
_cell.length_a   1.000
_cell.length_b   1.000
_cell.length_c   1.000
_cell.angle_alpha   90.00
_cell.angle_beta   90.00
_cell.angle_gamma   90.00
#
_symmetry.space_group_name_H-M   'P 1'
#
loop_
_entity.id
_entity.type
_entity.pdbx_description
1 polymer ?
#
loop_
_entity_poly.entity_id
_entity_poly.type
_entity_poly.pdbx_seq_one_letter_code
_entity_poly.pdbx_strand_id
1 'polypeptide(L)'
;RKSIMYTLCSKLPQVLPTFAELLGVPSALTAAQVLLVDIGTDIWTAIAFAWQPAEGELMRRPPRHPRRDRMVDGGVLLYSYGYIGVAQSVACWAVFFSMPRMYALFAEDRHPSQYTPADVDAGAAGMTAYYWTLVLGQVGAALAATTARQSALRRWAPNPWLTACLALELGLAVLVVFAPPLQRLFRT
;
A
#
# COMPACT_ATOMS: atom_id res chain seq x y z
N ARG A 1 0.94 16.90 -6.61
CA ARG A 1 -0.31 16.50 -5.93
C ARG A 1 -0.61 15.02 -6.09
N LYS A 2 -0.69 14.47 -7.33
CA LYS A 2 -0.98 13.03 -7.56
C LYS A 2 0.03 12.08 -6.89
N SER A 3 1.33 12.29 -7.13
CA SER A 3 2.40 11.52 -6.47
C SER A 3 2.29 11.56 -4.93
N ILE A 4 2.05 12.75 -4.36
CA ILE A 4 1.84 12.93 -2.91
C ILE A 4 0.57 12.20 -2.43
N MET A 5 -0.54 12.26 -3.18
CA MET A 5 -1.77 11.55 -2.83
C MET A 5 -1.59 10.04 -2.80
N TYR A 6 -0.83 9.52 -3.75
CA TYR A 6 -0.49 8.10 -3.85
C TYR A 6 0.33 7.67 -2.62
N THR A 7 1.44 8.36 -2.34
CA THR A 7 2.31 7.98 -1.21
C THR A 7 1.66 8.16 0.16
N LEU A 8 0.73 9.12 0.30
CA LEU A 8 0.01 9.31 1.57
C LEU A 8 -1.07 8.25 1.81
N CYS A 9 -1.62 7.64 0.75
CA CYS A 9 -2.64 6.60 0.87
C CYS A 9 -2.08 5.31 1.50
N SER A 10 -0.82 4.98 1.20
CA SER A 10 -0.17 3.75 1.67
C SER A 10 0.19 3.77 3.15
N LYS A 11 0.33 4.95 3.75
CA LYS A 11 0.82 5.12 5.13
C LYS A 11 -0.13 4.57 6.19
N LEU A 12 -1.44 4.67 5.98
CA LEU A 12 -2.41 4.14 6.96
C LEU A 12 -2.33 2.61 7.08
N PRO A 13 -2.44 1.83 6.00
CA PRO A 13 -2.25 0.38 6.06
C PRO A 13 -0.89 -0.04 6.62
N GLN A 14 0.17 0.76 6.44
CA GLN A 14 1.49 0.43 6.97
C GLN A 14 1.60 0.67 8.49
N VAL A 15 0.96 1.72 9.00
CA VAL A 15 1.08 2.16 10.41
C VAL A 15 0.12 1.40 11.33
N LEU A 16 -1.06 1.01 10.84
CA LEU A 16 -2.06 0.31 11.66
C LEU A 16 -1.57 -1.03 12.24
N PRO A 17 -0.83 -1.89 11.52
CA PRO A 17 -0.22 -3.09 12.09
C PRO A 17 0.65 -2.82 13.31
N THR A 18 1.49 -1.77 13.27
CA THR A 18 2.37 -1.41 14.40
C THR A 18 1.56 -0.99 15.63
N PHE A 19 0.46 -0.25 15.44
CA PHE A 19 -0.44 0.09 16.54
C PHE A 19 -1.24 -1.12 17.06
N ALA A 20 -1.63 -2.03 16.17
CA ALA A 20 -2.34 -3.24 16.54
C ALA A 20 -1.45 -4.20 17.36
N GLU A 21 -0.14 -4.25 17.05
CA GLU A 21 0.83 -5.01 17.84
C GLU A 21 0.91 -4.51 19.30
N LEU A 22 0.81 -3.19 19.52
CA LEU A 22 0.73 -2.62 20.86
C LEU A 22 -0.54 -3.04 21.62
N LEU A 23 -1.60 -3.40 20.91
CA LEU A 23 -2.87 -3.90 21.45
C LEU A 23 -2.90 -5.44 21.58
N GLY A 24 -1.78 -6.13 21.34
CA GLY A 24 -1.68 -7.59 21.46
C GLY A 24 -2.03 -8.37 20.20
N VAL A 25 -2.31 -7.70 19.07
CA VAL A 25 -2.59 -8.38 17.80
C VAL A 25 -1.27 -8.96 17.23
N PRO A 26 -1.29 -10.17 16.65
CA PRO A 26 -0.12 -10.70 15.95
C PRO A 26 0.40 -9.74 14.87
N SER A 27 1.72 -9.61 14.76
CA SER A 27 2.35 -8.66 13.84
C SER A 27 1.95 -8.96 12.39
N ALA A 28 1.30 -8.00 11.74
CA ALA A 28 0.78 -8.16 10.38
C ALA A 28 1.75 -7.72 9.28
N LEU A 29 2.73 -6.89 9.63
CA LEU A 29 3.76 -6.43 8.70
C LEU A 29 5.09 -6.25 9.42
N THR A 30 6.17 -6.70 8.81
CA THR A 30 7.52 -6.47 9.34
C THR A 30 8.05 -5.11 8.91
N ALA A 31 8.91 -4.51 9.73
CA ALA A 31 9.60 -3.26 9.37
C ALA A 31 10.38 -3.37 8.06
N ALA A 32 10.95 -4.54 7.76
CA ALA A 32 11.64 -4.81 6.51
C ALA A 32 10.69 -4.74 5.30
N GLN A 33 9.47 -5.30 5.40
CA GLN A 33 8.45 -5.20 4.36
C GLN A 33 7.98 -3.76 4.15
N VAL A 34 7.80 -2.97 5.23
CA VAL A 34 7.48 -1.53 5.11
C VAL A 34 8.57 -0.81 4.31
N LEU A 35 9.83 -0.98 4.70
CA LEU A 35 10.97 -0.34 4.03
C LEU A 35 11.08 -0.75 2.57
N LEU A 36 10.78 -2.01 2.25
CA LEU A 36 10.80 -2.51 0.88
C LEU A 36 9.75 -1.80 0.01
N VAL A 37 8.55 -1.56 0.53
CA VAL A 37 7.53 -0.79 -0.20
C VAL A 37 7.96 0.67 -0.32
N ASP A 38 8.29 1.30 0.80
CA ASP A 38 8.54 2.74 0.87
C ASP A 38 9.76 3.20 0.06
N ILE A 39 10.86 2.44 0.13
CA ILE A 39 12.11 2.77 -0.55
C ILE A 39 12.23 2.02 -1.87
N GLY A 40 11.80 0.76 -1.90
CA GLY A 40 12.01 -0.13 -3.03
C GLY A 40 11.06 0.09 -4.20
N THR A 41 9.78 0.40 -3.96
CA THR A 41 8.76 0.51 -5.04
C THR A 41 8.15 1.90 -5.12
N ASP A 42 7.80 2.51 -3.99
CA ASP A 42 7.10 3.81 -3.94
C ASP A 42 7.93 4.98 -4.48
N ILE A 43 9.26 4.95 -4.35
CA ILE A 43 10.14 5.98 -4.91
C ILE A 43 10.04 5.99 -6.45
N TRP A 44 10.10 4.82 -7.08
CA TRP A 44 10.07 4.71 -8.54
C TRP A 44 8.70 5.07 -9.10
N THR A 45 7.62 4.60 -8.47
CA THR A 45 6.25 4.96 -8.89
C THR A 45 6.00 6.46 -8.70
N ALA A 46 6.48 7.07 -7.60
CA ALA A 46 6.39 8.50 -7.37
C ALA A 46 7.11 9.34 -8.44
N ILE A 47 8.29 8.89 -8.91
CA ILE A 47 9.02 9.50 -10.01
C ILE A 47 8.26 9.32 -11.33
N ALA A 48 7.71 8.13 -11.60
CA ALA A 48 6.92 7.88 -12.80
C ALA A 48 5.67 8.78 -12.89
N PHE A 49 5.07 9.14 -11.75
CA PHE A 49 3.99 10.13 -11.69
C PHE A 49 4.43 11.53 -12.12
N ALA A 50 5.69 11.91 -11.95
CA ALA A 50 6.21 13.21 -12.38
C ALA A 50 6.24 13.35 -13.91
N TRP A 51 6.41 12.23 -14.62
CA TRP A 51 6.38 12.19 -16.09
C TRP A 51 4.99 12.11 -16.71
N GLN A 52 3.92 12.19 -15.91
CA GLN A 52 2.57 12.17 -16.49
C GLN A 52 2.28 13.42 -17.34
N PRO A 53 1.65 13.25 -18.51
CA PRO A 53 1.22 14.38 -19.32
C PRO A 53 0.12 15.18 -18.61
N ALA A 54 0.04 16.48 -18.93
CA ALA A 54 -0.98 17.36 -18.36
C ALA A 54 -2.40 16.85 -18.64
N GLU A 55 -3.29 16.99 -17.66
CA GLU A 55 -4.71 16.63 -17.81
C GLU A 55 -5.55 17.79 -18.34
N GLY A 56 -6.13 17.61 -19.52
CA GLY A 56 -7.01 18.58 -20.16
C GLY A 56 -6.27 19.85 -20.59
N GLU A 57 -7.01 20.94 -20.77
CA GLU A 57 -6.46 22.21 -21.24
C GLU A 57 -5.83 23.00 -20.09
N LEU A 58 -4.73 22.48 -19.52
CA LEU A 58 -4.01 23.13 -18.42
C LEU A 58 -3.61 24.57 -18.75
N MET A 59 -3.15 24.80 -19.98
CA MET A 59 -2.73 26.12 -20.47
C MET A 59 -3.89 27.13 -20.61
N ARG A 60 -5.15 26.68 -20.59
CA ARG A 60 -6.32 27.57 -20.62
C ARG A 60 -6.82 27.94 -19.22
N ARG A 61 -6.23 27.40 -18.16
CA ARG A 61 -6.61 27.70 -16.78
C ARG A 61 -5.83 28.92 -16.26
N PRO A 62 -6.46 29.78 -15.45
CA PRO A 62 -5.75 30.90 -14.82
C PRO A 62 -4.65 30.40 -13.87
N PRO A 63 -3.60 31.21 -13.63
CA PRO A 63 -2.55 30.88 -12.66
C PRO A 63 -3.12 30.59 -11.26
N ARG A 64 -2.52 29.62 -10.56
CA ARG A 64 -2.93 29.23 -9.20
C ARG A 64 -2.75 30.38 -8.20
N HIS A 65 -3.67 30.50 -7.24
CA HIS A 65 -3.57 31.49 -6.18
C HIS A 65 -2.74 30.96 -5.00
N PRO A 66 -1.57 31.54 -4.66
CA PRO A 66 -0.60 30.93 -3.74
C PRO A 66 -1.11 30.72 -2.30
N ARG A 67 -2.10 31.50 -1.85
CA ARG A 67 -2.68 31.39 -0.49
C ARG A 67 -3.91 30.47 -0.41
N ARG A 68 -4.62 30.26 -1.53
CA ARG A 68 -5.89 29.49 -1.57
C ARG A 68 -5.67 28.11 -2.16
N ASP A 69 -4.85 27.99 -3.21
CA ASP A 69 -4.59 26.75 -3.92
C ASP A 69 -3.35 26.06 -3.36
N ARG A 70 -3.52 25.39 -2.22
CA ARG A 70 -2.46 24.60 -1.57
C ARG A 70 -2.21 23.30 -2.32
N MET A 71 -0.96 22.84 -2.36
CA MET A 71 -0.61 21.56 -3.00
C MET A 71 -1.21 20.37 -2.25
N VAL A 72 -1.21 20.45 -0.92
CA VAL A 72 -1.89 19.52 -0.02
C VAL A 72 -2.95 20.34 0.73
N ASP A 73 -4.20 19.97 0.52
CA ASP A 73 -5.35 20.64 1.13
C ASP A 73 -6.11 19.62 1.98
N GLY A 74 -6.98 20.09 2.88
CA GLY A 74 -7.76 19.22 3.78
C GLY A 74 -8.56 18.17 3.01
N GLY A 75 -9.11 18.52 1.84
CA GLY A 75 -9.79 17.57 0.97
C GLY A 75 -8.88 16.49 0.39
N VAL A 76 -7.59 16.79 0.14
CA VAL A 76 -6.60 15.77 -0.27
C VAL A 76 -6.35 14.80 0.86
N LEU A 77 -6.17 15.34 2.07
CA LEU A 77 -5.88 14.53 3.24
C LEU A 77 -7.07 13.62 3.56
N LEU A 78 -8.29 14.16 3.57
CA LEU A 78 -9.50 13.39 3.83
C LEU A 78 -9.72 12.29 2.78
N TYR A 79 -9.45 12.58 1.50
CA TYR A 79 -9.57 11.58 0.45
C TYR A 79 -8.49 10.49 0.53
N SER A 80 -7.22 10.86 0.67
CA SER A 80 -6.11 9.89 0.73
C SER A 80 -6.11 9.09 2.02
N TYR A 81 -6.15 9.74 3.19
CA TYR A 81 -6.18 9.06 4.48
C TYR A 81 -7.58 8.50 4.77
N GLY A 82 -8.59 9.36 4.80
CA GLY A 82 -9.92 9.00 5.31
C GLY A 82 -10.71 8.03 4.43
N TYR A 83 -10.48 8.04 3.11
CA TYR A 83 -11.22 7.18 2.19
C TYR A 83 -10.37 6.02 1.65
N ILE A 84 -9.36 6.29 0.81
CA ILE A 84 -8.60 5.20 0.16
C ILE A 84 -7.74 4.46 1.19
N GLY A 85 -7.02 5.19 2.06
CA GLY A 85 -6.16 4.58 3.07
C GLY A 85 -6.95 3.72 4.06
N VAL A 86 -8.12 4.17 4.52
CA VAL A 86 -9.02 3.35 5.36
C VAL A 86 -9.54 2.14 4.59
N ALA A 87 -10.02 2.30 3.35
CA ALA A 87 -10.52 1.18 2.54
C ALA A 87 -9.44 0.12 2.31
N GLN A 88 -8.21 0.54 2.00
CA GLN A 88 -7.07 -0.36 1.83
C GLN A 88 -6.72 -1.05 3.15
N SER A 89 -6.75 -0.32 4.28
CA SER A 89 -6.48 -0.90 5.61
C SER A 89 -7.49 -1.97 5.98
N VAL A 90 -8.78 -1.71 5.75
CA VAL A 90 -9.86 -2.68 5.98
C VAL A 90 -9.68 -3.91 5.11
N ALA A 91 -9.31 -3.73 3.83
CA ALA A 91 -9.04 -4.84 2.93
C ALA A 91 -7.86 -5.70 3.42
N CYS A 92 -6.74 -5.08 3.83
CA CYS A 92 -5.59 -5.81 4.34
C CYS A 92 -5.92 -6.58 5.63
N TRP A 93 -6.63 -5.96 6.57
CA TRP A 93 -7.05 -6.62 7.81
C TRP A 93 -8.07 -7.73 7.55
N ALA A 94 -8.99 -7.55 6.62
CA ALA A 94 -9.95 -8.58 6.25
C ALA A 94 -9.24 -9.82 5.68
N VAL A 95 -8.25 -9.63 4.81
CA VAL A 95 -7.47 -10.75 4.27
C VAL A 95 -6.63 -11.41 5.36
N PHE A 96 -6.00 -10.64 6.24
CA PHE A 96 -5.23 -11.15 7.37
C PHE A 96 -6.08 -12.05 8.28
N PHE A 97 -7.26 -11.60 8.71
CA PHE A 97 -8.15 -12.41 9.55
C PHE A 97 -8.83 -13.56 8.81
N SER A 98 -8.93 -13.49 7.47
CA SER A 98 -9.41 -14.62 6.66
C SER A 98 -8.40 -15.78 6.60
N MET A 99 -7.14 -15.54 6.94
CA MET A 99 -6.10 -16.56 6.91
C MET A 99 -6.33 -17.61 8.00
N PRO A 100 -6.14 -18.92 7.71
CA PRO A 100 -6.35 -19.98 8.69
C PRO A 100 -5.54 -19.76 9.96
N ARG A 101 -6.16 -20.03 11.12
CA ARG A 101 -5.60 -19.87 12.47
C ARG A 101 -5.29 -18.44 12.93
N MET A 102 -5.33 -17.41 12.07
CA MET A 102 -5.08 -16.04 12.54
C MET A 102 -6.15 -15.50 13.47
N TYR A 103 -7.42 -15.76 13.15
CA TYR A 103 -8.52 -15.39 14.04
C TYR A 103 -8.44 -16.11 15.39
N ALA A 104 -8.00 -17.39 15.39
CA ALA A 104 -7.81 -18.16 16.61
C ALA A 104 -6.62 -17.64 17.43
N LEU A 105 -5.49 -17.31 16.78
CA LEU A 105 -4.33 -16.71 17.46
C LEU A 105 -4.69 -15.39 18.14
N PHE A 106 -5.50 -14.56 17.48
CA PHE A 106 -5.99 -13.32 18.06
C PHE A 106 -6.96 -13.58 19.23
N ALA A 107 -7.85 -14.56 19.13
CA ALA A 107 -8.81 -14.88 20.19
C ALA A 107 -8.18 -15.58 21.41
N GLU A 108 -7.06 -16.27 21.23
CA GLU A 108 -6.37 -17.02 22.29
C GLU A 108 -5.38 -16.16 23.11
N ASP A 109 -5.12 -14.90 22.72
CA ASP A 109 -4.20 -13.96 23.39
C ASP A 109 -2.86 -14.58 23.81
N ARG A 110 -2.35 -15.54 23.03
CA ARG A 110 -1.10 -16.23 23.36
C ARG A 110 0.08 -15.30 23.12
N HIS A 111 0.94 -15.17 24.12
CA HIS A 111 2.18 -14.42 23.97
C HIS A 111 3.09 -15.11 22.92
N PRO A 112 3.84 -14.36 22.08
CA PRO A 112 4.69 -14.92 21.02
C PRO A 112 5.71 -15.97 21.48
N SER A 113 6.06 -15.99 22.77
CA SER A 113 6.95 -17.00 23.37
C SER A 113 6.32 -18.39 23.53
N GLN A 114 5.00 -18.52 23.32
CA GLN A 114 4.24 -19.77 23.43
C GLN A 114 3.78 -20.30 22.06
N TYR A 115 4.24 -19.70 20.97
CA TYR A 115 3.85 -20.12 19.62
C TYR A 115 4.43 -21.48 19.26
N THR A 116 3.54 -22.37 18.83
CA THR A 116 3.91 -23.65 18.20
C THR A 116 4.58 -23.35 16.85
N PRO A 117 5.46 -24.21 16.32
CA PRO A 117 5.98 -24.07 14.96
C PRO A 117 4.88 -23.82 13.92
N ALA A 118 3.73 -24.48 14.06
CA ALA A 118 2.56 -24.28 13.19
C ALA A 118 1.90 -22.90 13.32
N ASP A 119 2.00 -22.25 14.48
CA ASP A 119 1.49 -20.88 14.71
C ASP A 119 2.44 -19.83 14.11
N VAL A 120 3.75 -20.10 14.11
CA VAL A 120 4.75 -19.27 13.44
C VAL A 120 4.56 -19.31 11.92
N ASP A 121 4.31 -20.49 11.36
CA ASP A 121 4.03 -20.65 9.92
C ASP A 121 2.72 -19.96 9.52
N ALA A 122 1.68 -20.06 10.36
CA ALA A 122 0.42 -19.33 10.14
C ALA A 122 0.61 -17.81 10.22
N GLY A 123 1.45 -17.33 11.15
CA GLY A 123 1.85 -15.93 11.26
C GLY A 123 2.54 -15.41 10.01
N ALA A 124 3.53 -16.15 9.49
CA ALA A 124 4.23 -15.82 8.25
C ALA A 124 3.28 -15.79 7.04
N ALA A 125 2.36 -16.76 6.95
CA ALA A 125 1.38 -16.82 5.87
C ALA A 125 0.36 -15.67 5.92
N GLY A 126 0.02 -15.16 7.10
CA GLY A 126 -0.82 -13.96 7.19
C GLY A 126 -0.06 -12.65 6.98
N MET A 127 1.21 -12.56 7.38
CA MET A 127 2.08 -11.42 7.03
C MET A 127 2.26 -11.30 5.51
N THR A 128 2.44 -12.42 4.80
CA THR A 128 2.49 -12.43 3.33
C THR A 128 1.17 -12.02 2.70
N ALA A 129 0.05 -12.54 3.21
CA ALA A 129 -1.27 -12.19 2.71
C ALA A 129 -1.58 -10.69 2.89
N TYR A 130 -1.21 -10.11 4.04
CA TYR A 130 -1.31 -8.67 4.28
C TYR A 130 -0.43 -7.88 3.33
N TYR A 131 0.86 -8.23 3.22
CA TYR A 131 1.82 -7.58 2.33
C TYR A 131 1.34 -7.60 0.87
N TRP A 132 0.89 -8.76 0.39
CA TRP A 132 0.38 -8.92 -0.97
C TRP A 132 -0.86 -8.06 -1.23
N THR A 133 -1.80 -8.04 -0.27
CA THR A 133 -3.01 -7.20 -0.36
C THR A 133 -2.65 -5.72 -0.35
N LEU A 134 -1.64 -5.32 0.43
CA LEU A 134 -1.14 -3.96 0.47
C LEU A 134 -0.57 -3.55 -0.90
N VAL A 135 0.28 -4.38 -1.52
CA VAL A 135 0.85 -4.11 -2.84
C VAL A 135 -0.25 -4.03 -3.91
N LEU A 136 -1.21 -4.96 -3.91
CA LEU A 136 -2.36 -4.88 -4.83
C LEU A 136 -3.19 -3.61 -4.61
N GLY A 137 -3.38 -3.21 -3.35
CA GLY A 137 -4.01 -1.96 -2.97
C GLY A 137 -3.26 -0.74 -3.50
N GLN A 138 -1.93 -0.76 -3.48
CA GLN A 138 -1.08 0.28 -4.06
C GLN A 138 -1.25 0.39 -5.57
N VAL A 139 -1.30 -0.73 -6.29
CA VAL A 139 -1.59 -0.73 -7.73
C VAL A 139 -2.96 -0.09 -8.01
N GLY A 140 -3.99 -0.46 -7.22
CA GLY A 140 -5.31 0.16 -7.31
C GLY A 140 -5.30 1.66 -7.02
N ALA A 141 -4.61 2.08 -5.96
CA ALA A 141 -4.47 3.48 -5.57
C ALA A 141 -3.69 4.29 -6.62
N ALA A 142 -2.66 3.70 -7.24
CA ALA A 142 -1.90 4.31 -8.33
C ALA A 142 -2.80 4.55 -9.54
N LEU A 143 -3.57 3.54 -9.97
CA LEU A 143 -4.53 3.68 -11.06
C LEU A 143 -5.58 4.75 -10.75
N ALA A 144 -6.14 4.76 -9.54
CA ALA A 144 -7.09 5.79 -9.11
C ALA A 144 -6.48 7.21 -9.11
N ALA A 145 -5.21 7.34 -8.69
CA ALA A 145 -4.49 8.62 -8.66
C ALA A 145 -4.11 9.13 -10.06
N THR A 146 -4.11 8.27 -11.07
CA THR A 146 -3.74 8.68 -12.44
C THR A 146 -4.75 9.62 -13.10
N THR A 147 -6.03 9.52 -12.73
CA THR A 147 -7.11 10.30 -13.34
C THR A 147 -7.85 11.10 -12.28
N ALA A 148 -7.70 12.43 -12.27
CA ALA A 148 -8.40 13.27 -11.28
C ALA A 148 -9.83 13.67 -11.69
N ARG A 149 -10.16 13.60 -13.00
CA ARG A 149 -11.45 14.04 -13.55
C ARG A 149 -12.00 13.17 -14.69
N GLN A 150 -11.33 12.07 -15.03
CA GLN A 150 -11.70 11.20 -16.14
C GLN A 150 -11.88 9.77 -15.63
N SER A 151 -12.71 8.98 -16.30
CA SER A 151 -12.86 7.56 -15.96
C SER A 151 -11.55 6.81 -16.22
N ALA A 152 -11.11 6.03 -15.24
CA ALA A 152 -9.91 5.19 -15.32
C ALA A 152 -9.97 4.20 -16.49
N LEU A 153 -11.19 3.73 -16.85
CA LEU A 153 -11.40 2.80 -17.98
C LEU A 153 -11.01 3.40 -19.33
N ARG A 154 -11.11 4.73 -19.49
CA ARG A 154 -10.72 5.40 -20.74
C ARG A 154 -9.20 5.56 -20.87
N ARG A 155 -8.47 5.40 -19.78
CA ARG A 155 -7.01 5.62 -19.70
C ARG A 155 -6.35 4.54 -18.84
N TRP A 156 -6.68 3.28 -19.14
CA TRP A 156 -6.25 2.09 -18.39
C TRP A 156 -4.71 1.94 -18.27
N ALA A 157 -3.95 2.47 -19.24
CA ALA A 157 -2.49 2.60 -19.18
C ALA A 157 -2.08 4.05 -19.50
N PRO A 158 -2.02 4.94 -18.49
CA PRO A 158 -1.88 6.38 -18.72
C PRO A 158 -0.46 6.82 -19.08
N ASN A 159 0.56 6.04 -18.73
CA ASN A 159 1.97 6.27 -19.08
C ASN A 159 2.76 4.94 -19.06
N PRO A 160 3.52 4.58 -20.11
CA PRO A 160 4.34 3.37 -20.13
C PRO A 160 5.33 3.30 -18.96
N TRP A 161 5.86 4.42 -18.48
CA TRP A 161 6.77 4.45 -17.33
C TRP A 161 6.08 4.07 -16.03
N LEU A 162 4.86 4.55 -15.81
CA LEU A 162 4.10 4.19 -14.62
C LEU A 162 3.70 2.71 -14.68
N THR A 163 3.23 2.24 -15.84
CA THR A 163 2.90 0.82 -16.02
C THR A 163 4.12 -0.08 -15.81
N ALA A 164 5.31 0.32 -16.27
CA ALA A 164 6.55 -0.40 -16.02
C ALA A 164 6.91 -0.45 -14.53
N CYS A 165 6.77 0.67 -13.80
CA CYS A 165 7.01 0.69 -12.36
C CYS A 165 6.01 -0.17 -11.58
N LEU A 166 4.72 -0.15 -11.95
CA LEU A 166 3.70 -1.01 -11.32
C LEU A 166 3.93 -2.50 -11.64
N ALA A 167 4.37 -2.81 -12.85
CA ALA A 167 4.76 -4.18 -13.22
C ALA A 167 6.00 -4.64 -12.44
N LEU A 168 6.98 -3.76 -12.26
CA LEU A 168 8.17 -4.02 -11.45
C LEU A 168 7.81 -4.22 -9.98
N GLU A 169 6.90 -3.42 -9.43
CA GLU A 169 6.38 -3.57 -8.07
C GLU A 169 5.72 -4.94 -7.87
N LEU A 170 4.82 -5.34 -8.77
CA LEU A 170 4.19 -6.66 -8.72
C LEU A 170 5.22 -7.78 -8.88
N GLY A 171 6.16 -7.64 -9.81
CA GLY A 171 7.23 -8.63 -10.01
C GLY A 171 8.13 -8.78 -8.79
N LEU A 172 8.47 -7.68 -8.12
CA LEU A 172 9.26 -7.70 -6.89
C LEU A 172 8.46 -8.30 -5.73
N ALA A 173 7.16 -8.00 -5.61
CA ALA A 173 6.31 -8.61 -4.60
C ALA A 173 6.19 -10.13 -4.80
N VAL A 174 6.05 -10.60 -6.04
CA VAL A 174 6.08 -12.04 -6.36
C VAL A 174 7.44 -12.63 -5.98
N LEU A 175 8.54 -11.95 -6.32
CA LEU A 175 9.88 -12.43 -5.99
C LEU A 175 10.07 -12.57 -4.47
N VAL A 176 9.59 -11.62 -3.67
CA VAL A 176 9.67 -11.67 -2.20
C VAL A 176 8.90 -12.86 -1.64
N VAL A 177 7.70 -13.13 -2.17
CA VAL A 177 6.85 -14.24 -1.71
C VAL A 177 7.41 -15.61 -2.10
N PHE A 178 7.98 -15.75 -3.31
CA PHE A 178 8.37 -17.06 -3.84
C PHE A 178 9.88 -17.36 -3.80
N ALA A 179 10.76 -16.37 -3.60
CA ALA A 179 12.20 -16.61 -3.58
C ALA A 179 12.69 -17.07 -2.19
N PRO A 180 13.25 -18.30 -2.06
CA PRO A 180 13.74 -18.84 -0.79
C PRO A 180 14.72 -17.96 0.01
N PRO A 181 15.66 -17.20 -0.60
CA PRO A 181 16.53 -16.32 0.19
C PRO A 181 15.78 -15.10 0.75
N LEU A 182 14.74 -14.62 0.06
CA LEU A 182 13.94 -13.47 0.49
C LEU A 182 12.94 -13.88 1.58
N GLN A 183 12.37 -15.09 1.50
CA GLN A 183 11.53 -15.68 2.55
C GLN A 183 12.22 -15.67 3.92
N ARG A 184 13.51 -16.01 3.97
CA ARG A 184 14.29 -15.99 5.21
C ARG A 184 14.53 -14.58 5.76
N LEU A 185 14.67 -13.59 4.88
CA LEU A 185 14.94 -12.21 5.26
C LEU A 185 13.68 -11.45 5.68
N PHE A 186 12.56 -11.68 4.97
CA PHE A 186 11.30 -10.98 5.16
C PHE A 186 10.27 -11.77 5.98
N ARG A 187 10.61 -12.99 6.42
CA ARG A 187 9.71 -13.93 7.12
C ARG A 187 8.41 -14.13 6.34
N THR A 188 8.54 -14.31 5.03
CA THR A 188 7.46 -14.56 4.08
C THR A 188 7.43 -16.02 3.66
#